data_AF-A0A7X3R5W7-F1
#
_entry.id   AF-A0A7X3R5W7-F1
#
_cell.length_a   1.000
_cell.length_b   1.000
_cell.length_c   1.000
_cell.angle_alpha   90.00
_cell.angle_beta   90.00
_cell.angle_gamma   90.00
#
_symmetry.space_group_name_H-M   'P 1'
#
loop_
_entity.id
_entity.type
_entity.pdbx_description
1 polymer ?
#
loop_
_entity_poly.entity_id
_entity_poly.type
_entity_poly.pdbx_seq_one_letter_code
_entity_poly.pdbx_strand_id
1 'polypeptide(L)' 'MPDLYAGASRRVINPPMGVRTMGFSSREGLVQSIESDLTATALVLSDGKAKVVIVATDTGWMDL' A
#
# COMPACT_ATOMS: atom_id res chain seq x y z
N MET A 1 -26.59 -19.83 -2.39
CA MET A 1 -25.31 -19.29 -1.86
C MET A 1 -25.48 -17.78 -1.86
N PRO A 2 -25.09 -17.05 -0.80
CA PRO A 2 -25.12 -15.59 -0.84
C PRO A 2 -24.17 -15.07 -1.93
N ASP A 3 -24.55 -14.00 -2.61
CA ASP A 3 -23.69 -13.34 -3.61
C ASP A 3 -22.46 -12.74 -2.92
N LEU A 4 -21.28 -12.92 -3.51
CA LEU A 4 -20.05 -12.27 -3.06
C LEU A 4 -19.73 -11.10 -3.98
N TYR A 5 -19.82 -9.89 -3.44
CA TYR A 5 -19.42 -8.65 -4.12
C TYR A 5 -17.93 -8.40 -3.89
N ALA A 6 -17.25 -7.97 -4.95
CA ALA A 6 -15.84 -7.61 -4.90
C ALA A 6 -15.59 -6.24 -5.55
N GLY A 7 -14.71 -5.45 -4.94
CA GLY A 7 -14.20 -4.21 -5.50
C GLY A 7 -12.70 -4.12 -5.30
N ALA A 8 -11.97 -3.69 -6.33
CA ALA A 8 -10.53 -3.49 -6.26
C ALA A 8 -10.19 -2.04 -6.64
N SER A 9 -9.26 -1.44 -5.92
CA SER A 9 -8.72 -0.12 -6.23
C SER A 9 -7.23 -0.07 -5.92
N ARG A 10 -6.51 0.75 -6.68
CA ARG A 10 -5.07 0.98 -6.49
C ARG A 10 -4.78 2.48 -6.52
N ARG A 11 -3.88 2.90 -5.63
CA ARG A 11 -3.39 4.28 -5.58
C ARG A 11 -1.87 4.30 -5.42
N VAL A 12 -1.23 5.26 -6.09
CA VAL A 12 0.20 5.56 -5.89
C VAL A 12 0.38 6.24 -4.53
N ILE A 13 1.37 5.78 -3.77
CA ILE A 13 1.69 6.24 -2.41
C ILE A 13 3.18 6.61 -2.25
N ASN A 14 3.82 7.04 -3.35
CA ASN A 14 5.23 7.44 -3.31
C ASN A 14 5.50 8.46 -2.20
N PRO A 15 6.60 8.31 -1.44
CA PRO A 15 6.98 9.29 -0.46
C PRO A 15 7.39 10.60 -1.14
N PRO A 16 7.38 11.73 -0.41
CA PRO A 16 8.02 12.95 -0.88
C PRO A 16 9.49 12.70 -1.22
N MET A 17 9.99 13.42 -2.22
CA MET A 17 11.43 13.44 -2.54
C MET A 17 12.23 14.03 -1.38
N GLY A 18 13.49 13.62 -1.23
CA GLY A 18 14.36 14.18 -0.19
C GLY A 18 14.14 13.59 1.22
N VAL A 19 13.42 12.47 1.35
CA VAL A 19 13.35 11.73 2.63
C VAL A 19 14.35 10.57 2.68
N ARG A 20 14.63 10.03 3.86
CA ARG A 20 15.44 8.81 4.00
C ARG A 20 14.61 7.57 3.66
N THR A 21 15.24 6.56 3.08
CA THR A 21 14.61 5.27 2.81
C THR A 21 14.44 4.48 4.12
N MET A 22 13.24 3.96 4.36
CA MET A 22 12.97 3.09 5.50
C MET A 22 13.58 1.70 5.28
N GLY A 23 14.07 1.06 6.35
CA GLY A 23 14.65 -0.29 6.32
C GLY A 23 16.16 -0.35 6.04
N PHE A 24 16.78 0.77 5.64
CA PHE A 24 18.22 0.86 5.37
C PHE A 24 18.87 1.93 6.26
N SER A 25 18.97 1.65 7.56
CA SER A 25 19.47 2.62 8.56
C SER A 25 20.91 3.09 8.33
N SER A 26 21.74 2.29 7.66
CA SER A 26 23.12 2.63 7.30
C SER A 26 23.26 3.39 5.98
N ARG A 27 22.18 3.55 5.20
CA ARG A 27 22.25 4.24 3.91
C ARG A 27 22.40 5.74 4.14
N GLU A 28 23.47 6.30 3.60
CA GLU A 28 23.65 7.74 3.51
C GLU A 28 22.90 8.31 2.30
N GLY A 29 22.43 9.55 2.43
CA GLY A 29 21.67 10.26 1.40
C GLY A 29 20.15 10.13 1.53
N LEU A 30 19.47 10.85 0.63
CA LEU A 30 18.01 10.98 0.58
C LEU A 30 17.50 10.44 -0.76
N VAL A 31 16.22 10.11 -0.86
CA VAL A 31 15.57 9.71 -2.13
C VAL A 31 15.76 10.82 -3.17
N GLN A 32 16.44 10.50 -4.27
CA GLN A 32 16.76 11.41 -5.39
C GLN A 32 15.91 11.17 -6.64
N SER A 33 15.38 9.96 -6.82
CA SER A 33 14.49 9.58 -7.92
C SER A 33 13.54 8.47 -7.50
N ILE A 34 12.45 8.31 -8.25
CA ILE A 34 11.52 7.18 -8.16
C ILE A 34 11.77 6.34 -9.41
N GLU A 35 12.11 5.06 -9.23
CA GLU A 35 12.26 4.11 -10.34
C GLU A 35 10.91 3.52 -10.75
N SER A 36 10.10 3.14 -9.76
CA SER A 36 8.74 2.64 -9.91
C SER A 36 7.84 3.14 -8.78
N ASP A 37 6.54 3.26 -9.08
CA ASP A 37 5.56 3.71 -8.10
C ASP A 37 5.35 2.66 -6.99
N LEU A 38 5.43 3.11 -5.75
CA LEU A 38 4.87 2.40 -4.60
C LEU A 38 3.36 2.54 -4.61
N THR A 39 2.65 1.46 -4.31
CA THR A 39 1.19 1.42 -4.38
C THR A 39 0.55 0.96 -3.07
N ALA A 40 -0.65 1.47 -2.82
CA ALA A 40 -1.62 0.85 -1.94
C ALA A 40 -2.72 0.23 -2.79
N THR A 41 -2.94 -1.08 -2.65
CA THR A 41 -4.00 -1.81 -3.33
C THR A 41 -5.01 -2.30 -2.29
N ALA A 42 -6.27 -1.93 -2.46
CA ALA A 42 -7.36 -2.38 -1.61
C ALA A 42 -8.25 -3.37 -2.37
N LEU A 43 -8.47 -4.54 -1.78
CA LEU A 43 -9.49 -5.50 -2.19
C LEU A 43 -10.59 -5.52 -1.13
N VAL A 44 -11.80 -5.16 -1.53
CA VAL A 44 -12.98 -5.17 -0.67
C VAL A 44 -13.86 -6.34 -1.08
N LEU A 45 -14.23 -7.17 -0.10
CA LEU A 45 -15.13 -8.31 -0.27
C LEU A 45 -16.33 -8.15 0.65
N SER A 46 -17.54 -8.45 0.16
CA SER A 46 -18.74 -8.44 0.98
C SER A 46 -19.78 -9.46 0.51
N ASP A 47 -20.43 -10.15 1.44
CA ASP A 47 -21.56 -11.06 1.18
C ASP A 47 -22.93 -10.44 1.54
N GLY A 48 -22.95 -9.12 1.77
CA GLY A 48 -24.12 -8.39 2.27
C GLY A 48 -24.32 -8.44 3.79
N LYS A 49 -23.61 -9.31 4.52
CA LYS A 49 -23.65 -9.38 6.00
C LYS A 49 -22.33 -8.96 6.63
N ALA A 50 -21.23 -9.45 6.09
CA ALA A 50 -19.87 -9.11 6.47
C ALA A 50 -19.19 -8.32 5.35
N LYS A 51 -18.20 -7.52 5.75
CA LYS A 51 -17.32 -6.80 4.83
C LYS A 51 -15.89 -6.94 5.33
N VAL A 52 -15.02 -7.42 4.46
CA VAL A 52 -13.59 -7.56 4.72
C VAL A 52 -12.83 -6.69 3.73
N VAL A 53 -11.82 -5.98 4.22
CA VAL A 53 -10.93 -5.18 3.40
C VAL A 53 -9.52 -5.70 3.59
N ILE A 54 -8.87 -6.06 2.49
CA ILE A 54 -7.46 -6.46 2.45
C ILE A 54 -6.73 -5.31 1.79
N VAL A 55 -5.76 -4.72 2.50
CA VAL A 55 -4.91 -3.65 1.97
C VAL A 55 -3.49 -4.17 1.89
N ALA A 56 -2.94 -4.16 0.69
CA ALA A 56 -1.51 -4.38 0.45
C ALA A 56 -0.86 -3.02 0.20
N THR A 57 0.23 -2.72 0.90
CA THR A 57 1.02 -1.51 0.67
C THR A 57 2.46 -1.87 0.35
N ASP A 58 3.05 -1.16 -0.61
CA ASP A 58 4.47 -1.30 -0.95
C ASP A 58 5.29 -0.48 0.07
N THR A 59 5.27 -0.93 1.33
CA THR A 59 5.99 -0.32 2.45
C THR A 59 6.75 -1.38 3.23
N GLY A 60 7.80 -0.98 3.96
CA GLY A 60 8.55 -1.93 4.79
C GLY A 60 7.82 -2.35 6.07
N TRP A 61 6.89 -1.54 6.55
CA TRP A 61 6.16 -1.73 7.81
C TRP A 61 4.93 -0.83 7.81
N MET A 62 3.84 -1.35 8.35
CA MET A 62 2.65 -0.56 8.66
C MET A 62 2.45 -0.59 10.17
N ASP A 63 2.44 0.58 10.78
CA ASP A 63 2.04 0.72 12.18
C ASP A 63 0.51 0.76 12.21
N LEU A 64 -0.10 -0.29 12.78
CA LEU A 64 -1.55 -0.51 12.84
C LEU A 64 -2.01 -0.60 14.30
#